data_AF-A0A377C8M0-F1
#
_entry.id   AF-A0A377C8M0-F1
#
_cell.length_a   1.000
_cell.length_b   1.000
_cell.length_c   1.000
_cell.angle_alpha   90.00
_cell.angle_beta   90.00
_cell.angle_gamma   90.00
#
_symmetry.space_group_name_H-M   'P 1'
#
loop_
_entity.id
_entity.type
_entity.pdbx_description
1 polymer ?
#
loop_
_entity_poly.entity_id
_entity_poly.type
_entity_poly.pdbx_seq_one_letter_code
_entity_poly.pdbx_strand_id
1 'polypeptide(L)'
;MTSEELAECLGVAKQTVNRWIREKGWKTEKFPGVKGGRARLILVDTQVCEFIQNTPAFHNTPMLMEAEERIAEYAPGARARRIDKSSTR
;
A
#
# COMPACT_ATOMS: atom_id res chain seq x y z
N MET A 1 11.87 -8.98 10.71
CA MET A 1 11.45 -7.88 9.82
C MET A 1 11.81 -6.55 10.46
N THR A 2 12.28 -5.55 9.71
CA THR A 2 12.57 -4.20 10.24
C THR A 2 11.28 -3.40 10.44
N SER A 3 11.33 -2.30 11.18
CA SER A 3 10.16 -1.42 11.32
C SER A 3 9.82 -0.64 10.05
N GLU A 4 10.78 -0.45 9.15
CA GLU A 4 10.54 0.14 7.81
C GLU A 4 9.82 -0.85 6.91
N GLU A 5 10.34 -2.08 6.78
CA GLU A 5 9.68 -3.14 6.01
C GLU A 5 8.25 -3.40 6.50
N LEU A 6 8.05 -3.43 7.83
CA LEU A 6 6.71 -3.59 8.38
C LEU A 6 5.84 -2.39 8.01
N ALA A 7 6.31 -1.15 8.17
CA ALA A 7 5.55 0.04 7.82
C ALA A 7 5.13 0.05 6.33
N GLU A 8 6.03 -0.34 5.43
CA GLU A 8 5.79 -0.46 4.00
C GLU A 8 4.75 -1.54 3.68
N CYS A 9 4.89 -2.74 4.24
CA CYS A 9 3.91 -3.83 4.09
C CYS A 9 2.51 -3.44 4.59
N LEU A 10 2.44 -2.59 5.60
CA LEU A 10 1.19 -2.17 6.23
C LEU A 10 0.59 -0.90 5.61
N GLY A 11 1.32 -0.19 4.75
CA GLY A 11 0.91 1.12 4.25
C GLY A 11 0.77 2.18 5.35
N VAL A 12 1.47 2.03 6.48
CA VAL A 12 1.43 2.99 7.59
C VAL A 12 2.77 3.70 7.76
N ALA A 13 2.77 4.85 8.46
CA ALA A 13 4.02 5.51 8.81
C ALA A 13 4.85 4.66 9.79
N LYS A 14 6.18 4.69 9.64
CA LYS A 14 7.14 4.07 10.58
C LYS A 14 6.91 4.48 12.05
N GLN A 15 6.45 5.71 12.29
CA GLN A 15 6.11 6.21 13.62
C GLN A 15 4.98 5.41 14.27
N THR A 16 3.99 4.99 13.48
CA THR A 16 2.86 4.15 13.93
C THR A 16 3.38 2.79 14.39
N VAL A 17 4.27 2.16 13.61
CA VAL A 17 4.90 0.90 14.00
C VAL A 17 5.73 1.06 15.28
N ASN A 18 6.54 2.12 15.38
CA ASN A 18 7.32 2.39 16.59
C ASN A 18 6.44 2.62 17.82
N ARG A 19 5.28 3.26 17.64
CA ARG A 19 4.28 3.42 18.69
C ARG A 19 3.75 2.07 19.15
N TRP A 20 3.36 1.18 18.23
CA TRP A 20 2.88 -0.16 18.58
C TRP A 20 3.95 -1.01 19.27
N ILE A 21 5.20 -0.94 18.83
CA ILE A 21 6.32 -1.64 19.50
C ILE A 21 6.38 -1.24 20.97
N ARG A 22 6.20 0.05 21.29
CA ARG A 22 6.22 0.56 22.67
C ARG A 22 4.96 0.19 23.44
N GLU A 23 3.79 0.39 22.86
CA GLU A 23 2.49 0.14 23.52
C GLU A 23 2.23 -1.35 23.78
N LYS A 24 2.67 -2.21 22.88
CA LYS A 24 2.48 -3.67 22.95
C LYS A 24 3.69 -4.42 23.49
N GLY A 25 4.80 -3.72 23.73
CA GLY A 25 6.03 -4.33 24.23
C GLY A 25 6.63 -5.37 23.30
N TRP A 26 6.55 -5.17 21.97
CA TRP A 26 7.06 -6.13 21.00
C TRP A 26 8.56 -6.33 21.13
N LYS A 27 8.98 -7.60 21.06
CA LYS A 27 10.39 -7.97 21.16
C LYS A 27 11.15 -7.47 19.93
N THR A 28 12.29 -6.84 20.18
CA THR A 28 13.17 -6.34 19.12
C THR A 28 14.63 -6.66 19.40
N GLU A 29 15.32 -7.13 18.37
CA GLU A 29 16.75 -7.47 18.40
C GLU A 29 17.58 -6.46 17.62
N LYS A 30 18.87 -6.36 17.93
CA LYS A 30 19.78 -5.50 17.16
C LYS A 30 19.99 -6.12 15.79
N PHE A 31 19.93 -5.32 14.74
CA PHE A 31 20.25 -5.80 13.39
C PHE A 31 21.76 -5.65 13.15
N PRO A 32 22.54 -6.76 13.08
CA PRO A 32 23.98 -6.68 12.90
C PRO A 32 24.34 -6.16 11.51
N GLY A 33 25.48 -5.45 11.40
CA GLY A 33 26.01 -5.00 10.11
C GLY A 33 25.45 -3.67 9.57
N VAL A 34 24.51 -3.03 10.27
CA VAL A 34 24.03 -1.70 9.85
C VAL A 34 24.97 -0.58 10.27
N LYS A 35 25.29 0.31 9.32
CA LYS A 35 26.06 1.53 9.54
C LYS A 35 25.39 2.38 10.63
N GLY A 36 26.05 2.48 11.79
CA GLY A 36 25.57 3.24 12.95
C GLY A 36 24.80 2.42 13.99
N GLY A 37 24.56 1.12 13.79
CA GLY A 37 24.14 0.16 14.84
C GLY A 37 22.78 0.41 15.50
N ARG A 38 21.95 1.31 14.97
CA ARG A 38 20.63 1.68 15.54
C ARG A 38 19.46 0.89 14.97
N ALA A 39 19.67 0.14 13.90
CA ALA A 39 18.61 -0.67 13.30
C ALA A 39 18.22 -1.84 14.19
N ARG A 40 16.92 -2.15 14.23
CA ARG A 40 16.35 -3.23 15.03
C ARG A 40 15.43 -4.09 14.17
N LEU A 41 15.46 -5.40 14.42
CA LEU A 41 14.51 -6.35 13.88
C LEU A 41 13.39 -6.55 14.89
N ILE A 42 12.15 -6.53 14.41
CA ILE A 42 10.97 -6.93 15.15
C ILE A 42 10.83 -8.45 15.01
N LEU A 43 10.66 -9.13 16.14
CA LEU A 43 10.26 -10.52 16.16
C LEU A 43 8.76 -10.60 15.88
N VAL A 44 8.41 -11.15 14.71
CA VAL A 44 7.01 -11.30 14.27
C VAL A 44 6.50 -12.61 14.83
N ASP A 45 5.96 -12.58 16.05
CA ASP A 45 5.36 -13.73 16.71
C ASP A 45 3.83 -13.77 16.47
N THR A 46 3.15 -14.74 17.08
CA THR A 46 1.70 -14.89 16.99
C THR A 46 0.96 -13.63 17.47
N GLN A 47 1.43 -12.97 18.54
CA GLN A 47 0.80 -11.77 19.08
C GLN A 47 0.90 -10.59 18.10
N VAL A 48 2.05 -10.44 17.44
CA VAL A 48 2.23 -9.44 16.38
C VAL A 48 1.27 -9.73 15.23
N CYS A 49 1.20 -10.97 14.75
CA CYS A 49 0.30 -11.38 13.67
C CYS A 49 -1.19 -11.17 14.01
N GLU A 50 -1.63 -11.56 15.20
CA GLU A 50 -3.01 -11.38 15.66
C GLU A 50 -3.36 -9.89 15.79
N PHE A 51 -2.47 -9.08 16.33
CA PHE A 51 -2.69 -7.63 16.43
C PHE A 51 -2.84 -7.00 15.05
N ILE A 52 -1.96 -7.38 14.13
CA ILE A 52 -1.96 -6.97 12.73
C ILE A 52 -3.32 -7.32 12.09
N GLN A 53 -3.76 -8.58 12.16
CA GLN A 53 -5.03 -9.02 11.57
C GLN A 53 -6.27 -8.32 12.14
N ASN A 54 -6.25 -7.96 13.42
CA ASN A 54 -7.38 -7.30 14.09
C ASN A 54 -7.36 -5.77 13.98
N THR A 55 -6.31 -5.18 13.41
CA THR A 55 -6.17 -3.72 13.32
C THR A 55 -6.88 -3.19 12.06
N PRO A 56 -7.80 -2.21 12.16
CA PRO A 56 -8.54 -1.72 11.00
C PRO A 56 -7.69 -0.99 9.96
N ALA A 57 -6.47 -0.55 10.32
CA ALA A 57 -5.51 0.04 9.38
C ALA A 57 -5.13 -0.89 8.22
N PHE A 58 -5.38 -2.20 8.35
CA PHE A 58 -5.12 -3.22 7.34
C PHE A 58 -6.17 -3.29 6.24
N HIS A 59 -7.43 -3.04 6.59
CA HIS A 59 -8.56 -3.19 5.68
C HIS A 59 -8.62 -2.08 4.62
N ASN A 60 -7.81 -1.02 4.76
CA ASN A 60 -7.75 0.13 3.86
C ASN A 60 -6.42 0.22 3.09
N THR A 61 -5.89 -0.91 2.61
CA THR A 61 -4.84 -0.91 1.58
C THR A 61 -5.46 -1.08 0.19
N PRO A 62 -5.84 0.00 -0.52
CA PRO A 62 -6.23 -0.07 -1.92
C PRO A 62 -4.96 -0.10 -2.78
N MET A 63 -4.17 -1.18 -2.73
CA MET A 63 -2.94 -1.24 -3.54
C MET A 63 -2.78 -2.48 -4.40
N LEU A 64 -3.65 -3.50 -4.23
CA LEU A 64 -3.67 -4.65 -5.14
C LEU A 64 -4.95 -4.78 -5.98
N MET A 65 -6.05 -4.12 -5.61
CA MET A 65 -7.35 -4.32 -6.28
C MET A 65 -7.58 -3.39 -7.49
N GLU A 66 -6.93 -2.22 -7.55
CA GLU A 66 -7.09 -1.26 -8.66
C GLU A 66 -6.30 -1.63 -9.94
N ALA A 67 -5.37 -2.59 -9.89
CA ALA A 67 -4.54 -2.93 -11.03
C ALA A 67 -5.26 -3.84 -12.06
N GLU A 68 -6.34 -4.52 -11.68
CA GLU A 68 -7.04 -5.49 -12.54
C GLU A 68 -8.25 -4.88 -13.30
N GLU A 69 -8.73 -3.69 -12.93
CA GLU A 69 -9.89 -3.03 -13.57
C GLU A 69 -9.52 -2.06 -14.72
N ARG A 70 -8.47 -2.38 -15.48
CA ARG A 70 -8.17 -1.68 -16.75
C ARG A 70 -8.26 -2.60 -17.96
N ILE A 71 -9.16 -3.59 -17.93
CA ILE A 71 -9.56 -4.31 -19.14
C ILE A 71 -10.35 -3.31 -19.99
N ALA A 72 -9.67 -2.83 -21.02
CA ALA A 72 -10.10 -1.78 -21.92
C ALA A 72 -11.53 -1.99 -22.45
N GLU A 73 -12.42 -1.04 -22.16
CA GLU A 73 -13.68 -0.89 -22.88
C GLU A 73 -13.36 -0.37 -24.29
N TYR A 74 -13.11 -1.31 -25.20
CA TYR A 74 -12.96 -1.07 -26.62
C TYR A 74 -14.27 -0.49 -27.16
N ALA A 75 -14.30 0.81 -27.47
CA ALA A 75 -15.46 1.47 -28.05
C ALA A 75 -15.59 1.13 -29.55
N PRO A 76 -16.68 0.48 -30.02
CA PRO A 76 -16.96 0.37 -31.44
C PRO A 76 -18.18 1.24 -31.75
N GLY A 77 -18.02 2.31 -32.54
CA GLY A 77 -19.23 3.02 -32.96
C GLY A 77 -19.03 4.32 -33.71
N ALA A 78 -18.50 4.21 -34.92
CA ALA A 78 -18.64 5.20 -35.97
C ALA A 78 -20.03 5.86 -36.02
N ARG A 79 -20.08 7.20 -36.11
CA ARG A 79 -21.06 7.90 -36.95
C ARG A 79 -20.43 9.12 -37.61
N ALA A 80 -19.95 8.89 -38.83
CA ALA A 80 -19.89 9.91 -39.85
C ALA A 80 -21.28 10.57 -40.00
N ARG A 81 -21.35 11.90 -40.00
CA ARG A 81 -22.45 12.63 -40.63
C ARG A 81 -21.91 13.56 -41.70
N ARG A 82 -22.53 13.37 -42.87
CA ARG A 82 -22.22 13.92 -44.19
C ARG A 82 -22.54 15.42 -44.25
N ILE A 83 -21.62 16.14 -44.90
CA ILE A 83 -21.73 17.19 -45.93
C ILE A 83 -23.12 17.82 -46.20
N ASP A 84 -23.04 19.12 -46.51
CA ASP A 84 -23.86 19.97 -47.41
C ASP A 84 -24.79 20.97 -46.68
N LYS A 85 -24.82 22.30 -46.93
CA LYS A 85 -24.66 23.06 -48.19
C LYS A 85 -24.28 24.54 -47.96
N SER A 86 -23.48 25.04 -48.91
CA SER A 86 -23.63 26.33 -49.63
C SER A 86 -23.47 27.68 -48.93
N SER A 87 -22.25 28.21 -49.10
CA SER A 87 -21.98 29.61 -49.48
C SER A 87 -22.75 29.98 -50.76
N THR A 88 -23.42 31.14 -50.82
CA THR A 88 -23.35 32.14 -51.92
C THR A 88 -24.10 33.43 -51.49
N ARG A 89 -23.53 34.55 -51.92
CA ARG A 89 -23.99 35.93 -51.89
C ARG A 89 -25.39 36.14 -52.49
#